data_AF-A0A968HT07-F1
#
_entry.id   AF-A0A968HT07-F1
#
_cell.length_a   1.000
_cell.length_b   1.000
_cell.length_c   1.000
_cell.angle_alpha   90.00
_cell.angle_beta   90.00
_cell.angle_gamma   90.00
#
_symmetry.space_group_name_H-M   'P 1'
#
loop_
_entity.id
_entity.type
_entity.pdbx_description
1 polymer ?
#
loop_
_entity_poly.entity_id
_entity_poly.type
_entity_poly.pdbx_seq_one_letter_code
_entity_poly.pdbx_strand_id
1 'polypeptide(L)'
;MSTTREEQRRQTRRRIYECALAIFRRDGVVACRTEDIANAAGISRGSFYFHFPTKEHVLLERMRETEDEIRAVIEQLPAEVGIDRVLAIEGAELLRGLGFESAPIAFFLAFVLVVAVANLFMGSASAKWAA
;
A
#
# COMPACT_ATOMS: atom_id res chain seq x y z
N MET A 1 -41.83 6.31 6.74
CA MET A 1 -41.25 5.80 8.01
C MET A 1 -40.34 4.59 7.76
N SER A 2 -39.39 4.69 6.82
CA SER A 2 -38.50 3.57 6.42
C SER A 2 -37.04 3.76 6.86
N THR A 3 -36.70 4.98 7.30
CA THR A 3 -35.33 5.43 7.61
C THR A 3 -34.69 4.66 8.75
N THR A 4 -35.45 4.20 9.74
CA THR A 4 -34.89 3.52 10.92
C THR A 4 -34.33 2.14 10.60
N ARG A 5 -34.98 1.37 9.72
CA ARG A 5 -34.52 0.02 9.35
C ARG A 5 -33.30 0.07 8.44
N GLU A 6 -33.27 1.00 7.49
CA GLU A 6 -32.11 1.23 6.63
C GLU A 6 -30.90 1.71 7.44
N GLU A 7 -31.12 2.64 8.38
CA GLU A 7 -30.07 3.12 9.26
C GLU A 7 -29.53 2.01 10.18
N GLN A 8 -30.40 1.19 10.78
CA GLN A 8 -29.99 0.02 11.55
C GLN A 8 -29.17 -0.98 10.71
N ARG A 9 -29.57 -1.19 9.45
CA ARG A 9 -28.81 -2.04 8.52
C ARG A 9 -27.43 -1.46 8.24
N ARG A 10 -27.33 -0.15 8.01
CA ARG A 10 -26.06 0.56 7.77
C ARG A 10 -25.13 0.49 8.99
N GLN A 11 -25.66 0.72 10.19
CA GLN A 11 -24.92 0.61 11.44
C GLN A 11 -24.42 -0.81 11.69
N THR A 12 -25.26 -1.81 11.47
CA THR A 12 -24.86 -3.22 11.58
C THR A 12 -23.73 -3.54 10.60
N ARG A 13 -23.87 -3.08 9.35
CA ARG A 13 -22.85 -3.27 8.33
C ARG A 13 -21.51 -2.63 8.70
N ARG A 14 -21.55 -1.39 9.21
CA ARG A 14 -20.38 -0.65 9.71
C ARG A 14 -19.68 -1.42 10.83
N ARG A 15 -20.43 -1.95 11.79
CA ARG A 15 -19.86 -2.74 12.90
C ARG A 15 -19.17 -4.02 12.41
N ILE A 16 -19.77 -4.73 11.46
CA ILE A 16 -19.14 -5.91 10.82
C ILE A 16 -17.80 -5.54 10.18
N TYR A 17 -17.79 -4.43 9.43
CA TYR A 17 -16.60 -3.93 8.76
C TYR A 17 -15.46 -3.62 9.74
N GLU A 18 -15.74 -2.85 10.80
CA GLU A 18 -14.76 -2.47 11.81
C GLU A 18 -14.20 -3.68 12.57
N CYS A 19 -15.05 -4.63 12.97
CA CYS A 19 -14.63 -5.87 13.61
C CYS A 19 -13.75 -6.74 12.68
N ALA A 20 -14.14 -6.87 11.42
CA ALA A 20 -13.38 -7.62 10.42
C ALA A 20 -11.98 -7.06 10.23
N LEU A 21 -11.85 -5.73 10.05
CA LEU A 21 -10.55 -5.09 9.92
C LEU A 21 -9.67 -5.25 11.16
N ALA A 22 -10.25 -5.19 12.36
CA ALA A 22 -9.50 -5.41 13.60
C ALA A 22 -8.93 -6.84 13.66
N ILE A 23 -9.72 -7.84 13.28
CA ILE A 23 -9.28 -9.24 13.27
C ILE A 23 -8.25 -9.47 12.16
N PHE A 24 -8.45 -8.92 10.97
CA PHE A 24 -7.46 -9.02 9.88
C PHE A 24 -6.10 -8.44 10.26
N ARG A 25 -6.07 -7.32 11.00
CA ARG A 25 -4.82 -6.75 11.51
C ARG A 25 -4.13 -7.63 12.54
N ARG A 26 -4.89 -8.36 13.36
CA ARG A 26 -4.37 -9.21 14.43
C ARG A 26 -3.86 -10.56 13.91
N ASP A 27 -4.67 -11.22 13.09
CA ASP A 27 -4.47 -12.64 12.73
C ASP A 27 -4.07 -12.85 11.26
N GLY A 28 -4.13 -11.79 10.45
CA GLY A 28 -4.05 -11.89 9.00
C GLY A 28 -5.36 -12.37 8.36
N VAL A 29 -5.50 -12.09 7.06
CA VAL A 29 -6.74 -12.35 6.31
C VAL A 29 -7.00 -13.85 6.15
N VAL A 30 -5.96 -14.63 5.88
CA VAL A 30 -6.08 -16.05 5.54
C VAL A 30 -6.52 -16.87 6.76
N ALA A 31 -5.97 -16.58 7.93
CA ALA A 31 -6.30 -17.27 9.18
C ALA A 31 -7.65 -16.83 9.79
N CYS A 32 -8.16 -15.67 9.38
CA CYS A 32 -9.42 -15.13 9.90
C CYS A 32 -10.63 -15.96 9.45
N ARG A 33 -11.47 -16.37 10.42
CA ARG A 33 -12.74 -17.05 10.15
C ARG A 33 -13.88 -16.06 10.22
N THR A 34 -14.84 -16.20 9.29
CA THR A 34 -16.07 -15.39 9.28
C THR A 34 -16.89 -15.51 10.57
N GLU A 35 -16.78 -16.66 11.26
CA GLU A 35 -17.43 -16.89 12.56
C GLU A 35 -16.87 -15.97 13.65
N ASP A 36 -15.56 -15.77 13.69
CA ASP A 36 -14.91 -14.88 14.66
C ASP A 36 -15.36 -13.43 14.44
N ILE A 37 -15.47 -13.01 13.18
CA ILE A 37 -15.99 -11.69 12.81
C ILE A 37 -17.45 -11.53 13.23
N ALA A 38 -18.30 -12.52 12.92
CA ALA A 38 -19.72 -12.48 13.25
C ALA A 38 -19.94 -12.40 14.77
N ASN A 39 -19.20 -13.22 15.53
CA ASN A 39 -19.22 -13.21 16.99
C ASN A 39 -18.77 -11.86 17.55
N ALA A 40 -17.66 -11.30 17.05
CA ALA A 40 -17.17 -9.99 17.47
C ALA A 40 -18.16 -8.86 17.14
N ALA A 41 -18.87 -8.96 16.02
CA ALA A 41 -19.89 -7.99 15.60
C ALA A 41 -21.27 -8.20 16.26
N GLY A 42 -21.43 -9.25 17.09
CA GLY A 42 -22.67 -9.57 17.78
C GLY A 42 -23.82 -9.99 16.85
N ILE A 43 -23.50 -10.71 15.77
CA ILE A 43 -24.47 -11.16 14.76
C ILE A 43 -24.29 -12.66 14.44
N SER A 44 -25.26 -13.23 13.73
CA SER A 44 -25.12 -14.59 13.22
C SER A 44 -24.20 -14.64 12.00
N ARG A 45 -23.59 -15.81 11.75
CA ARG A 45 -22.80 -16.06 10.54
C ARG A 45 -23.61 -15.84 9.26
N GLY A 46 -24.89 -16.22 9.24
CA GLY A 46 -25.78 -15.96 8.10
C GLY A 46 -26.00 -14.47 7.85
N SER A 47 -26.13 -13.68 8.93
CA SER A 47 -26.25 -12.23 8.84
C SER A 47 -24.98 -11.58 8.30
N PHE A 48 -23.79 -12.14 8.56
CA PHE A 48 -22.56 -11.65 7.93
C PHE A 48 -22.65 -11.74 6.41
N TYR A 49 -23.02 -12.91 5.88
CA TYR A 49 -23.09 -13.13 4.43
C TYR A 49 -24.14 -12.28 3.73
N PHE A 50 -25.16 -11.81 4.45
CA PHE A 50 -26.13 -10.83 3.94
C PHE A 50 -25.51 -9.44 3.70
N HIS A 51 -24.46 -9.07 4.44
CA HIS A 51 -23.78 -7.78 4.33
C HIS A 51 -22.52 -7.86 3.45
N PHE A 52 -21.79 -8.96 3.55
CA PHE A 52 -20.53 -9.23 2.85
C PHE A 52 -20.52 -10.66 2.32
N PRO A 53 -20.55 -10.87 1.00
CA PRO A 53 -20.55 -12.22 0.42
C PRO A 53 -19.38 -13.09 0.88
N THR A 54 -18.21 -12.47 1.10
CA THR A 54 -17.03 -13.14 1.66
C THR A 54 -16.26 -12.19 2.57
N LYS A 55 -15.29 -12.72 3.34
CA LYS A 55 -14.41 -11.87 4.16
C LYS A 55 -13.51 -10.96 3.31
N GLU A 56 -13.17 -11.40 2.10
CA GLU A 56 -12.38 -10.61 1.14
C GLU A 56 -13.15 -9.40 0.61
N HIS A 57 -14.49 -9.45 0.57
CA HIS A 57 -15.29 -8.27 0.20
C HIS A 57 -15.16 -7.12 1.20
N VAL A 58 -14.85 -7.40 2.47
CA VAL A 58 -14.50 -6.36 3.45
C VAL A 58 -13.20 -5.68 3.05
N LEU A 59 -12.21 -6.43 2.58
CA LEU A 59 -10.93 -5.85 2.12
C LEU A 59 -11.10 -5.05 0.84
N LEU A 60 -11.91 -5.53 -0.10
CA LEU A 60 -12.21 -4.79 -1.33
C LEU A 60 -12.87 -3.44 -1.00
N GLU A 61 -13.76 -3.41 -0.02
CA GLU A 61 -14.33 -2.15 0.48
C GLU A 61 -13.27 -1.25 1.11
N ARG A 62 -12.37 -1.81 1.93
CA ARG A 62 -11.25 -1.05 2.50
C ARG A 62 -10.33 -0.47 1.43
N MET A 63 -10.06 -1.22 0.37
CA MET A 63 -9.25 -0.77 -0.76
C MET A 63 -9.92 0.39 -1.48
N ARG A 64 -11.24 0.35 -1.70
CA ARG A 64 -12.01 1.46 -2.28
C ARG A 64 -11.94 2.71 -1.40
N GLU A 65 -12.09 2.56 -0.08
CA GLU A 65 -11.91 3.69 0.85
C GLU A 65 -10.50 4.30 0.73
N THR A 66 -9.46 3.47 0.61
CA THR A 66 -8.09 3.97 0.39
C THR A 66 -7.95 4.68 -0.95
N GLU A 67 -8.54 4.13 -2.03
CA GLU A 67 -8.51 4.75 -3.36
C GLU A 67 -9.19 6.12 -3.36
N ASP A 68 -10.32 6.24 -2.65
CA ASP A 68 -11.04 7.51 -2.50
C ASP A 68 -10.25 8.51 -1.65
N GLU A 69 -9.60 8.06 -0.56
CA GLU A 69 -8.67 8.87 0.25
C GLU A 69 -7.50 9.39 -0.60
N ILE A 70 -6.85 8.52 -1.38
CA ILE A 70 -5.74 8.88 -2.27
C ILE A 70 -6.21 9.86 -3.34
N ARG A 71 -7.37 9.60 -3.96
CA ARG A 71 -7.94 10.49 -4.98
C ARG A 71 -8.19 11.88 -4.42
N ALA A 72 -8.77 11.97 -3.22
CA ALA A 72 -9.04 13.26 -2.57
C ALA A 72 -7.74 14.03 -2.28
N VAL A 73 -6.65 13.35 -1.94
CA VAL A 73 -5.33 13.97 -1.80
C VAL A 73 -4.81 14.46 -3.16
N ILE A 74 -4.88 13.63 -4.20
CA ILE A 74 -4.40 13.98 -5.55
C ILE A 74 -5.16 15.21 -6.10
N GLU A 75 -6.47 15.28 -5.92
CA GLU A 75 -7.30 16.40 -6.38
C GLU A 75 -6.96 17.73 -5.69
N GLN A 76 -6.35 17.68 -4.50
CA GLN A 76 -5.89 18.86 -3.76
C GLN A 76 -4.45 19.26 -4.11
N LEU A 77 -3.72 18.44 -4.86
CA LEU A 77 -2.36 18.78 -5.28
C LEU A 77 -2.41 19.90 -6.33
N PRO A 78 -1.54 20.93 -6.21
CA PRO A 78 -1.36 21.91 -7.26
C PRO A 78 -1.05 21.25 -8.60
N ALA A 79 -1.56 21.79 -9.70
CA ALA A 79 -1.33 21.25 -11.05
C ALA A 79 0.17 21.19 -11.42
N GLU A 80 1.02 21.95 -10.72
CA GLU A 80 2.48 21.92 -10.89
C GLU A 80 3.17 20.75 -10.16
N VAL A 81 2.45 19.95 -9.37
CA VAL A 81 2.98 18.70 -8.80
C VAL A 81 2.89 17.61 -9.86
N GLY A 82 3.88 17.58 -10.75
CA GLY A 82 4.03 16.47 -11.67
C GLY A 82 4.44 15.19 -10.94
N ILE A 83 4.23 14.06 -11.62
CA ILE A 83 4.61 12.71 -11.14
C ILE A 83 6.11 12.67 -10.77
N ASP A 84 6.93 13.52 -11.38
CA ASP A 84 8.34 13.72 -11.06
C ASP A 84 8.58 14.12 -9.59
N ARG A 85 7.74 14.99 -9.02
CA ARG A 85 7.88 15.44 -7.63
C ARG A 85 7.42 14.38 -6.64
N VAL A 86 6.39 13.61 -6.97
CA VAL A 86 5.94 12.45 -6.18
C VAL A 86 7.02 11.36 -6.17
N LEU A 87 7.57 11.02 -7.34
CA LEU A 87 8.68 10.07 -7.47
C LEU A 87 9.95 10.56 -6.75
N ALA A 88 10.21 11.87 -6.73
CA ALA A 88 11.34 12.43 -6.00
C ALA A 88 11.17 12.31 -4.47
N ILE A 89 9.96 12.51 -3.93
CA ILE A 89 9.67 12.37 -2.50
C ILE A 89 9.72 10.90 -2.08
N GLU A 90 9.01 10.03 -2.78
CA GLU A 90 9.01 8.57 -2.52
C GLU A 90 10.41 7.98 -2.70
N GLY A 91 11.14 8.40 -3.74
CA GLY A 91 12.52 8.00 -3.95
C GLY A 91 13.44 8.47 -2.82
N ALA A 92 13.26 9.69 -2.32
CA ALA A 92 14.01 10.20 -1.18
C ALA A 92 13.70 9.42 0.11
N GLU A 93 12.44 9.10 0.38
CA GLU A 93 12.05 8.31 1.55
C GLU A 93 12.55 6.86 1.48
N LEU A 94 12.50 6.25 0.30
CA LEU A 94 13.08 4.93 0.07
C LEU A 94 14.59 4.93 0.31
N LEU A 95 15.32 5.92 -0.20
CA LEU A 95 16.75 6.08 0.06
C LEU A 95 17.04 6.28 1.55
N ARG A 96 16.22 7.07 2.26
CA ARG A 96 16.34 7.22 3.72
C ARG A 96 16.12 5.91 4.46
N GLY A 97 15.07 5.17 4.10
CA GLY A 97 14.76 3.86 4.68
C GLY A 97 15.85 2.82 4.43
N LEU A 98 16.59 2.95 3.33
CA LEU A 98 17.77 2.14 3.00
C LEU A 98 19.06 2.62 3.70
N GLY A 99 18.99 3.65 4.56
CA GLY A 99 20.11 4.15 5.34
C GLY A 99 21.03 5.14 4.62
N PHE A 100 20.64 5.65 3.46
CA PHE A 100 21.46 6.61 2.68
C PHE A 100 21.49 8.04 3.26
N GLU A 101 20.85 8.31 4.40
CA GLU A 101 20.99 9.59 5.12
C GLU A 101 22.42 9.86 5.59
N SER A 102 23.20 8.79 5.79
CA SER A 102 24.55 8.85 6.37
C SER A 102 25.64 8.31 5.45
N ALA A 103 25.28 7.82 4.25
CA ALA A 103 26.27 7.48 3.25
C ALA A 103 26.86 8.81 2.74
N PRO A 104 28.14 9.13 3.02
CA PRO A 104 28.71 10.37 2.54
C PRO A 104 28.59 10.36 1.02
N ILE A 105 28.23 11.49 0.40
CA ILE A 105 28.16 11.66 -1.06
C ILE A 105 29.40 11.05 -1.74
N ALA A 106 30.55 11.06 -1.04
CA ALA A 106 31.77 10.38 -1.39
C ALA A 106 31.64 8.87 -1.69
N PHE A 107 30.77 8.10 -1.03
CA PHE A 107 30.58 6.66 -1.27
C PHE A 107 29.83 6.39 -2.57
N PHE A 108 28.81 7.19 -2.87
CA PHE A 108 28.11 7.14 -4.15
C PHE A 108 29.01 7.61 -5.29
N LEU A 109 29.75 8.71 -5.10
CA LEU A 109 30.77 9.17 -6.04
C LEU A 109 31.87 8.12 -6.23
N ALA A 110 32.30 7.43 -5.17
CA ALA A 110 33.29 6.36 -5.24
C ALA A 110 32.73 5.14 -6.01
N PHE A 111 31.47 4.76 -5.79
CA PHE A 111 30.82 3.69 -6.55
C PHE A 111 30.71 4.05 -8.04
N VAL A 112 30.23 5.26 -8.37
CA VAL A 112 30.15 5.75 -9.75
C VAL A 112 31.54 5.81 -10.39
N LEU A 113 32.55 6.28 -9.67
CA LEU A 113 33.93 6.33 -10.12
C LEU A 113 34.48 4.91 -10.38
N VAL A 114 34.23 3.96 -9.49
CA VAL A 114 34.66 2.56 -9.64
C VAL A 114 33.99 1.91 -10.86
N VAL A 115 32.69 2.13 -11.06
CA VAL A 115 31.96 1.61 -12.23
C VAL A 115 32.44 2.28 -13.52
N ALA A 116 32.67 3.60 -13.52
CA ALA A 116 33.20 4.32 -14.68
C ALA A 116 34.61 3.84 -15.05
N VAL A 117 35.48 3.63 -14.05
CA VAL A 117 36.83 3.07 -14.25
C VAL A 117 36.75 1.63 -14.75
N ALA A 118 35.90 0.79 -14.16
CA ALA A 118 35.71 -0.59 -14.62
C ALA A 118 35.22 -0.63 -16.08
N ASN A 119 34.28 0.24 -16.47
CA ASN A 119 33.82 0.38 -17.85
C ASN A 119 34.92 0.90 -18.79
N LEU A 120 35.80 1.80 -18.33
CA LEU A 120 36.92 2.28 -19.12
C LEU A 120 37.93 1.15 -19.43
N PHE A 121 38.18 0.28 -18.44
CA PHE A 121 39.05 -0.88 -18.63
C PHE A 121 38.38 -1.98 -19.48
N MET A 122 37.11 -2.29 -19.25
CA MET A 122 36.36 -3.27 -20.07
C MET A 122 36.20 -2.79 -21.52
N GLY A 123 36.01 -1.48 -21.75
CA GLY A 123 35.92 -0.90 -23.09
C GLY A 123 37.21 -1.01 -23.91
N SER A 124 38.38 -1.03 -23.26
CA SER A 124 39.68 -1.21 -23.92
C SER A 124 39.98 -2.67 -24.34
N ALA A 125 39.29 -3.65 -23.74
CA ALA A 125 39.46 -5.07 -24.07
C ALA A 125 38.75 -5.44 -25.39
N SER A 126 37.69 -4.74 -25.78
CA SER A 126 36.96 -4.97 -27.03
C SER A 126 37.76 -4.59 -28.29
N ALA A 127 38.77 -3.72 -28.17
CA ALA A 127 39.55 -3.25 -29.32
C ALA A 127 40.66 -4.24 -29.76
N LYS A 128 41.06 -5.20 -28.90
CA LYS A 128 42.17 -6.12 -29.18
C LYS A 128 41.80 -7.40 -29.95
N TRP A 129 40.51 -7.67 -30.15
CA TRP A 129 40.02 -8.87 -30.87
C TRP A 129 39.39 -8.55 -32.23
N ALA A 130 39.48 -7.29 -32.67
CA ALA A 130 38.92 -6.81 -33.93
C ALA A 130 39.97 -6.67 -35.06
N ALA A 131 41.14 -7.31 -34.92
CA ALA A 131 42.19 -7.36 -35.94
C ALA A 131 42.38 -8.81 -36.44
#